data_AF-A0A6B2G9C5-F1
#
_entry.id   AF-A0A6B2G9C5-F1
#
_cell.length_a   1.000
_cell.length_b   1.000
_cell.length_c   1.000
_cell.angle_alpha   90.00
_cell.angle_beta   90.00
_cell.angle_gamma   90.00
#
_symmetry.space_group_name_H-M   'P 1'
#
loop_
_entity.id
_entity.type
_entity.pdbx_description
1 polymer ?
#
loop_
_entity_poly.entity_id
_entity_poly.type
_entity_poly.pdbx_seq_one_letter_code
_entity_poly.pdbx_strand_id
1 'polypeptide(L)' 'RETGLQNGLKLMKENEEVMFLFPSFLAYGVLGDRKKIKTNQPLIYTVYLKKIINNKKN' A
#
# COMPACT_ATOMS: atom_id res chain seq x y z
N ARG A 1 -1.13 7.09 -7.09
CA ARG A 1 -1.02 5.90 -7.97
C ARG A 1 -0.76 4.70 -7.07
N GLU A 2 -1.73 3.83 -6.89
CA GLU A 2 -1.69 2.68 -5.98
C GLU A 2 -0.95 1.47 -6.56
N THR A 3 -0.20 1.65 -7.65
CA THR A 3 0.47 0.58 -8.39
C THR A 3 1.45 -0.21 -7.54
N GLY A 4 2.14 0.43 -6.58
CA GLY A 4 3.06 -0.25 -5.67
C GLY A 4 2.35 -1.18 -4.70
N LEU A 5 1.27 -0.71 -4.05
CA LEU A 5 0.50 -1.53 -3.12
C LEU A 5 -0.23 -2.67 -3.85
N GLN A 6 -0.86 -2.38 -4.98
CA GLN A 6 -1.55 -3.40 -5.79
C GLN A 6 -0.59 -4.50 -6.28
N ASN A 7 0.61 -4.13 -6.74
CA ASN A 7 1.61 -5.11 -7.15
C ASN A 7 2.15 -5.89 -5.95
N GLY A 8 2.36 -5.23 -4.81
CA GLY A 8 2.73 -5.88 -3.56
C GLY A 8 1.73 -6.93 -3.11
N LEU A 9 0.44 -6.57 -3.08
CA LEU A 9 -0.66 -7.46 -2.70
C LEU A 9 -0.74 -8.71 -3.59
N LYS A 10 -0.41 -8.60 -4.88
CA LYS A 10 -0.39 -9.76 -5.80
C LYS A 10 0.73 -10.76 -5.49
N LEU A 11 1.80 -10.32 -4.83
CA LEU A 11 2.94 -11.17 -4.45
C LEU A 11 2.77 -11.78 -3.06
N MET A 12 1.86 -11.25 -2.25
CA MET A 12 1.57 -11.73 -0.90
C MET A 12 0.84 -13.08 -0.90
N LYS A 13 1.00 -13.83 0.18
CA LYS A 13 0.26 -15.06 0.48
C LYS A 13 -0.83 -14.82 1.51
N GLU A 14 -1.87 -15.66 1.52
CA GLU A 14 -2.89 -15.60 2.56
C GLU A 14 -2.28 -15.77 3.96
N ASN A 15 -2.79 -15.01 4.91
CA ASN A 15 -2.35 -14.87 6.29
C ASN A 15 -0.94 -14.31 6.47
N GLU A 16 -0.35 -13.70 5.43
CA GLU A 16 0.93 -13.01 5.52
C GLU A 16 0.77 -11.57 6.02
N GLU A 17 1.71 -11.11 6.84
CA GLU A 17 1.85 -9.71 7.23
C GLU A 17 3.09 -9.10 6.57
N VAL A 18 2.90 -8.04 5.79
CA VAL A 18 3.98 -7.35 5.07
C VAL A 18 3.94 -5.86 5.37
N MET A 19 5.13 -5.28 5.52
CA MET A 19 5.32 -3.85 5.68
C MET A 19 5.74 -3.21 4.35
N PHE A 20 4.95 -2.25 3.87
CA PHE A 20 5.25 -1.46 2.68
C PHE A 20 5.78 -0.09 3.07
N LEU A 21 6.96 0.27 2.53
CA LEU A 21 7.55 1.59 2.68
C LEU A 21 7.32 2.41 1.39
N PHE A 22 6.56 3.49 1.49
CA PHE A 22 6.35 4.42 0.40
C PHE A 22 7.09 5.73 0.67
N PRO A 23 8.10 6.07 -0.17
CA PRO A 23 8.63 7.42 -0.22
C PRO A 23 7.52 8.45 -0.42
N SER A 24 7.70 9.65 0.13
CA SER A 24 6.68 10.70 0.11
C SER A 24 6.21 11.05 -1.30
N PHE A 25 7.11 11.10 -2.29
CA PHE A 25 6.76 11.42 -3.68
C PHE A 25 5.88 10.36 -4.38
N LEU A 26 5.85 9.12 -3.88
CA LEU A 26 4.90 8.08 -4.33
C LEU A 26 3.58 8.12 -3.54
N ALA A 27 3.54 8.89 -2.46
CA ALA A 27 2.39 9.11 -1.59
C ALA A 27 1.84 10.55 -1.74
N TYR A 28 2.01 11.41 -0.73
CA TYR A 28 1.43 12.76 -0.68
C TYR A 28 2.41 13.90 -1.00
N GLY A 29 3.66 13.57 -1.31
CA GLY A 29 4.69 14.49 -1.78
C GLY A 29 4.85 15.74 -0.93
N VAL A 30 5.12 16.86 -1.59
CA VAL A 30 5.32 18.15 -0.93
C VAL A 30 4.01 18.70 -0.35
N LEU A 31 2.87 18.39 -0.97
CA LEU A 31 1.57 18.94 -0.57
C LEU A 31 1.04 18.36 0.74
N GLY A 32 1.44 17.13 1.09
CA GLY A 32 0.82 16.40 2.19
C GLY A 32 -0.67 16.11 1.94
N ASP A 33 -1.41 15.72 2.97
CA ASP A 33 -2.85 15.47 2.89
C ASP A 33 -3.70 16.65 3.41
N ARG A 34 -3.05 17.76 3.81
CA ARG A 34 -3.66 18.94 4.45
C ARG A 34 -4.38 18.63 5.77
N LYS A 35 -4.10 17.48 6.40
CA LYS A 35 -4.76 17.02 7.62
C LYS A 35 -3.78 16.37 8.60
N LYS A 36 -3.27 15.19 8.31
CA LYS A 36 -2.45 14.36 9.22
C LYS A 36 -1.06 14.03 8.66
N ILE A 37 -0.87 14.13 7.36
CA ILE A 37 0.35 13.79 6.64
C ILE A 37 1.05 15.08 6.24
N LYS A 38 2.23 15.29 6.84
CA LYS A 38 3.07 16.46 6.60
C LYS A 38 3.70 16.42 5.21
N THR A 39 4.15 17.58 4.76
CA THR A 39 5.01 17.74 3.57
C THR A 39 6.21 16.80 3.63
N ASN A 40 6.46 16.08 2.53
CA ASN A 40 7.57 15.15 2.35
C ASN A 40 7.63 14.00 3.36
N GLN A 41 6.52 13.68 4.04
CA GLN A 41 6.45 12.58 4.98
C GLN A 41 6.36 11.22 4.24
N PRO A 42 7.33 10.29 4.41
CA PRO A 42 7.17 8.92 3.93
C PRO A 42 6.09 8.19 4.73
N LEU A 43 5.47 7.19 4.10
CA LEU A 43 4.41 6.39 4.71
C LEU A 43 4.83 4.93 4.85
N ILE A 44 4.44 4.34 5.97
CA ILE A 44 4.61 2.92 6.25
C ILE A 44 3.21 2.31 6.38
N TYR A 45 2.96 1.24 5.65
CA TYR A 45 1.72 0.47 5.72
C TYR A 45 2.04 -0.94 6.17
N THR A 46 1.46 -1.36 7.30
CA THR A 46 1.46 -2.76 7.71
C THR A 46 0.17 -3.39 7.21
N VAL A 47 0.30 -4.41 6.38
CA VAL A 47 -0.83 -5.07 5.71
C VAL A 47 -0.85 -6.53 6.06
N TYR A 48 -1.96 -6.99 6.62
CA TYR A 48 -2.24 -8.40 6.84
C TYR A 48 -3.21 -8.91 5.78
N LEU A 49 -2.77 -9.84 4.93
CA LEU A 49 -3.59 -10.38 3.86
C LEU A 49 -4.48 -11.51 4.38
N LYS A 50 -5.75 -11.21 4.66
CA LYS A 50 -6.68 -12.19 5.25
C LYS A 50 -7.05 -13.34 4.32
N LYS A 51 -7.36 -13.06 3.05
CA LYS A 51 -7.88 -14.04 2.09
C LYS A 51 -7.74 -13.53 0.65
N ILE A 52 -7.53 -14.43 -0.30
CA ILE A 52 -7.56 -14.21 -1.75
C ILE A 52 -8.79 -14.92 -2.32
N ILE A 53 -9.68 -14.16 -2.95
CA ILE A 53 -10.87 -14.70 -3.62
C ILE A 53 -10.59 -14.76 -5.13
N ASN A 54 -10.41 -15.98 -5.64
CA ASN A 54 -10.20 -16.20 -7.07
C ASN A 54 -11.55 -16.29 -7.80
N ASN A 55 -12.01 -15.15 -8.33
CA ASN A 55 -13.11 -15.15 -9.29
C ASN A 55 -12.57 -15.59 -10.66
N LYS A 56 -12.42 -16.91 -10.87
CA LYS A 56 -12.29 -17.44 -12.22
C LYS A 56 -13.58 -17.13 -12.98
N LYS A 57 -13.53 -16.17 -13.90
CA LYS A 57 -14.54 -16.06 -14.95
C LYS A 57 -14.28 -17.21 -15.92
N ASN A 58 -15.23 -18.13 -16.01
CA ASN A 58 -15.32 -19.08 -17.12
C ASN A 58 -15.54 -18.31 -18.43
#